data_AF-A0AAU0URT1-F1
#
_entry.id   AF-A0AAU0URT1-F1
#
_cell.length_a   1.000
_cell.length_b   1.000
_cell.length_c   1.000
_cell.angle_alpha   90.00
_cell.angle_beta   90.00
_cell.angle_gamma   90.00
#
_symmetry.space_group_name_H-M   'P 1'
#
loop_
_entity.id
_entity.type
_entity.pdbx_description
1 polymer ?
#
loop_
_entity_poly.entity_id
_entity_poly.type
_entity_poly.pdbx_seq_one_letter_code
_entity_poly.pdbx_strand_id
1 'polypeptide(L)'
;MTVGQQLHQTLGMLRTAGGQLQTYSLQTMDPQAKQFYNSCSQQLEQMVNDLSNRVNYVEQQEPTYKVNEMAQQQAAQNQNQQQSQRQP
;
A
#
# COMPACT_ATOMS: atom_id res chain seq x y z
N MET A 1 -5.79 -3.05 13.78
CA MET A 1 -4.80 -2.77 12.72
C MET A 1 -4.45 -4.11 12.10
N THR A 2 -4.74 -4.31 10.81
CA THR A 2 -4.40 -5.56 10.09
C THR A 2 -2.91 -5.59 9.74
N VAL A 3 -2.39 -6.76 9.35
CA VAL A 3 -0.99 -6.84 8.89
C VAL A 3 -0.81 -6.01 7.61
N GLY A 4 -1.81 -6.04 6.71
CA GLY A 4 -1.84 -5.14 5.54
C GLY A 4 -1.73 -3.66 5.91
N GLN A 5 -2.46 -3.20 6.93
CA GLN A 5 -2.39 -1.81 7.41
C GLN A 5 -1.00 -1.46 7.99
N GLN A 6 -0.38 -2.37 8.73
CA GLN A 6 0.99 -2.17 9.24
C GLN A 6 2.03 -2.10 8.11
N LEU A 7 1.86 -2.92 7.07
CA LEU A 7 2.74 -2.88 5.90
C LEU A 7 2.58 -1.58 5.10
N HIS A 8 1.35 -1.08 4.91
CA HIS A 8 1.12 0.24 4.30
C HIS A 8 1.78 1.37 5.07
N GLN A 9 1.65 1.37 6.40
CA GLN A 9 2.33 2.36 7.25
C GLN A 9 3.85 2.29 7.05
N THR A 10 4.41 1.08 7.01
CA THR A 10 5.85 0.86 6.80
C THR A 10 6.30 1.36 5.41
N LEU A 11 5.54 1.05 4.36
CA LEU A 11 5.80 1.57 3.01
C LEU A 11 5.80 3.10 2.98
N GLY A 12 4.87 3.74 3.68
CA GLY A 12 4.83 5.19 3.83
C GLY A 12 6.13 5.74 4.43
N MET A 13 6.57 5.16 5.55
CA MET A 13 7.81 5.57 6.22
C MET A 13 9.05 5.37 5.34
N LEU A 14 9.14 4.25 4.61
CA LEU A 14 10.26 3.99 3.68
C LEU A 14 10.30 5.01 2.53
N ARG A 15 9.14 5.35 1.95
CA ARG A 15 9.05 6.38 0.90
C ARG A 15 9.45 7.75 1.41
N THR A 16 8.99 8.13 2.61
CA THR A 16 9.42 9.39 3.26
C THR A 16 10.92 9.42 3.47
N ALA A 17 11.51 8.33 3.99
CA ALA A 17 12.95 8.24 4.20
C ALA A 17 13.75 8.33 2.88
N GLY A 18 13.28 7.66 1.81
CA GLY A 18 13.88 7.78 0.48
C GLY A 18 13.90 9.21 -0.05
N GLY A 19 12.75 9.91 0.02
CA GLY A 19 12.68 11.32 -0.38
C GLY A 19 13.56 12.25 0.47
N GLN A 20 13.68 11.98 1.76
CA GLN A 20 14.61 12.70 2.65
C GLN A 20 16.07 12.49 2.23
N LEU A 21 16.47 11.25 1.94
CA LEU A 21 17.83 10.96 1.46
C LEU A 21 18.13 11.62 0.12
N GLN A 22 17.16 11.66 -0.80
CA GLN A 22 17.30 12.40 -2.05
C GLN A 22 17.45 13.91 -1.79
N THR A 23 16.71 14.46 -0.82
CA THR A 23 16.87 15.86 -0.39
C THR A 23 18.26 16.11 0.18
N TYR A 24 18.79 15.21 1.01
CA TYR A 24 20.13 15.33 1.59
C TYR A 24 21.23 15.20 0.54
N SER A 25 21.04 14.37 -0.49
CA SER A 25 21.98 14.24 -1.61
C SER A 25 22.06 15.50 -2.46
N LEU A 26 20.98 16.29 -2.52
CA LEU A 26 20.95 17.59 -3.19
C LEU A 26 21.57 18.71 -2.34
N GLN A 27 21.43 18.63 -1.02
CA GLN A 27 21.91 19.66 -0.08
C GLN A 27 23.39 19.52 0.29
N THR A 28 23.92 18.30 0.27
CA THR A 28 25.31 18.05 0.66
C THR A 28 26.32 18.55 -0.38
N MET A 29 27.43 19.12 0.08
CA MET A 29 28.58 19.47 -0.77
C MET A 29 29.64 18.35 -0.84
N ASP A 30 29.52 17.33 0.01
CA ASP A 30 30.43 16.18 0.02
C ASP A 30 30.05 15.20 -1.12
N PRO A 31 30.94 14.96 -2.10
CA PRO A 31 30.67 14.07 -3.22
C PRO A 31 30.48 12.60 -2.81
N GLN A 32 31.17 12.14 -1.77
CA GLN A 32 31.02 10.78 -1.25
C GLN A 32 29.67 10.64 -0.53
N ALA A 33 29.30 11.61 0.31
CA ALA A 33 27.99 11.62 0.95
C ALA A 33 26.85 11.66 -0.07
N LYS A 34 27.00 12.44 -1.15
CA LYS A 34 26.03 12.52 -2.25
C LYS A 34 25.81 11.16 -2.91
N GLN A 35 26.88 10.44 -3.24
CA GLN A 35 26.78 9.09 -3.81
C GLN A 35 26.13 8.12 -2.82
N PHE A 36 26.52 8.18 -1.55
CA PHE A 36 25.97 7.34 -0.49
C PHE A 36 24.46 7.53 -0.33
N TYR A 37 23.98 8.77 -0.16
CA TYR A 37 22.55 9.05 0.00
C TYR A 37 21.72 8.65 -1.23
N ASN A 38 22.24 8.87 -2.44
CA ASN A 38 21.57 8.39 -3.66
C ASN A 38 21.48 6.86 -3.70
N SER A 39 22.54 6.15 -3.31
CA SER A 39 22.52 4.68 -3.23
C SER A 39 21.51 4.18 -2.19
N CYS A 40 21.46 4.79 -1.00
CA CYS A 40 20.48 4.45 0.01
C CYS A 40 19.04 4.71 -0.46
N SER A 41 18.80 5.83 -1.16
CA SER A 41 17.48 6.14 -1.74
C SER A 41 17.05 5.06 -2.73
N GLN A 42 17.95 4.63 -3.63
CA GLN A 42 17.66 3.56 -4.60
C GLN A 42 17.38 2.22 -3.93
N GLN A 43 18.11 1.88 -2.86
CA GLN A 43 17.85 0.66 -2.09
C GLN A 43 16.47 0.70 -1.42
N LEU A 44 16.06 1.86 -0.89
CA LEU A 44 14.72 2.02 -0.33
C LEU A 44 13.63 1.91 -1.40
N GLU A 45 13.85 2.45 -2.60
CA GLU A 45 12.91 2.27 -3.73
C GLU A 45 12.71 0.79 -4.08
N GLN A 46 13.80 0.01 -4.12
CA GLN A 46 13.72 -1.44 -4.33
C GLN A 46 12.92 -2.13 -3.23
N MET A 47 13.21 -1.82 -1.96
CA MET A 47 12.46 -2.38 -0.82
C MET A 47 10.98 -2.00 -0.87
N VAL A 48 10.65 -0.77 -1.26
CA VAL A 48 9.26 -0.32 -1.43
C VAL A 48 8.54 -1.16 -2.49
N ASN A 49 9.20 -1.45 -3.62
CA ASN A 49 8.61 -2.28 -4.68
C ASN A 49 8.37 -3.72 -4.19
N ASP A 50 9.35 -4.32 -3.52
CA ASP A 50 9.25 -5.68 -2.98
C ASP A 50 8.16 -5.80 -1.91
N LEU A 51 8.11 -4.85 -0.97
CA LEU A 51 7.08 -4.84 0.07
C LEU A 51 5.69 -4.56 -0.52
N SER A 52 5.57 -3.72 -1.56
CA SER A 52 4.28 -3.45 -2.21
C SER A 52 3.66 -4.71 -2.80
N ASN A 53 4.47 -5.57 -3.43
CA ASN A 53 4.02 -6.88 -3.90
C ASN A 53 3.52 -7.76 -2.74
N ARG A 54 4.19 -7.68 -1.59
CA ARG A 54 3.79 -8.43 -0.40
C ARG A 54 2.49 -7.92 0.22
N VAL A 55 2.25 -6.61 0.20
CA VAL A 55 1.01 -6.00 0.72
C VAL A 55 -0.20 -6.54 -0.02
N ASN A 56 -0.17 -6.52 -1.36
CA ASN A 56 -1.27 -7.03 -2.18
C ASN A 56 -1.63 -8.48 -1.85
N TYR A 57 -0.62 -9.33 -1.65
CA TYR A 57 -0.84 -10.72 -1.25
C TYR A 57 -1.45 -10.84 0.15
N VAL A 58 -0.93 -10.09 1.13
CA VAL A 58 -1.42 -10.16 2.50
C VAL A 58 -2.86 -9.66 2.60
N GLU A 59 -3.21 -8.57 1.91
CA GLU A 59 -4.57 -8.01 1.91
C GLU A 59 -5.62 -9.00 1.40
N GLN A 60 -5.30 -9.82 0.40
CA GLN A 60 -6.20 -10.87 -0.10
C GLN A 60 -6.46 -11.99 0.92
N GLN A 61 -5.54 -12.18 1.88
CA GLN A 61 -5.65 -13.21 2.91
C GLN A 61 -6.33 -12.70 4.19
N GLU A 62 -6.55 -11.39 4.31
CA GLU A 62 -7.15 -10.79 5.50
C GLU A 62 -8.64 -11.15 5.59
N PRO A 63 -9.16 -11.50 6.79
CA PRO A 63 -10.57 -11.83 6.99
C PRO A 63 -11.50 -10.70 6.55
N THR A 64 -11.07 -9.45 6.72
CA THR A 64 -11.83 -8.25 6.36
C THR A 64 -12.06 -8.12 4.86
N TYR A 65 -11.15 -8.62 4.02
CA TYR A 65 -11.35 -8.61 2.56
C TYR A 65 -12.53 -9.51 2.18
N LYS A 66 -12.56 -10.74 2.73
CA LYS A 66 -13.65 -11.70 2.54
C LYS A 66 -14.99 -11.20 3.08
N VAL A 67 -14.98 -10.53 4.23
CA VAL A 67 -16.20 -9.95 4.82
C VAL A 67 -16.76 -8.82 3.93
N ASN A 68 -15.90 -7.97 3.37
CA ASN A 68 -16.33 -6.91 2.45
C ASN A 68 -16.91 -7.47 1.15
N GLU A 69 -16.31 -8.51 0.57
CA GLU A 69 -16.85 -9.19 -0.62
C GLU A 69 -18.23 -9.80 -0.34
N MET A 70 -18.39 -10.47 0.81
CA MET A 70 -19.67 -11.06 1.20
C MET A 70 -20.75 -10.00 1.45
N ALA A 71 -20.39 -8.88 2.09
CA ALA A 71 -21.31 -7.76 2.33
C ALA A 71 -21.78 -7.14 1.00
N GLN A 72 -20.90 -7.00 0.01
CA GLN A 72 -21.25 -6.52 -1.33
C GLN A 72 -22.19 -7.49 -2.06
N GLN A 73 -21.96 -8.80 -1.96
CA GLN A 73 -22.85 -9.81 -2.57
C GLN A 73 -24.25 -9.82 -1.96
N GLN A 74 -24.35 -9.68 -0.63
CA GLN A 74 -25.65 -9.56 0.05
C GLN A 74 -26.40 -8.27 -0.33
N ALA A 75 -25.69 -7.15 -0.45
CA ALA A 75 -26.30 -5.89 -0.88
C ALA A 75 -26.86 -5.98 -2.32
N ALA A 76 -26.12 -6.62 -3.24
CA ALA A 76 -26.55 -6.83 -4.61
C ALA A 76 -27.76 -7.77 -4.72
N GLN A 77 -27.80 -8.86 -3.93
CA GLN A 77 -28.96 -9.76 -3.88
C GLN A 77 -30.23 -9.07 -3.36
N ASN A 78 -30.10 -8.26 -2.31
CA ASN A 78 -31.24 -7.52 -1.76
C ASN A 78 -31.79 -6.48 -2.74
N GLN A 79 -30.92 -5.83 -3.54
CA GLN A 79 -31.36 -4.91 -4.59
C GLN A 79 -32.13 -5.59 -5.72
N ASN A 80 -31.69 -6.77 -6.17
CA ASN A 80 -32.40 -7.51 -7.21
C ASN A 80 -33.77 -8.02 -6.74
N GLN A 81 -33.88 -8.51 -5.50
CA GLN A 81 -35.17 -8.96 -4.95
C GLN A 81 -36.19 -7.82 -4.79
N GLN A 82 -35.75 -6.61 -4.43
CA GLN A 82 -36.62 -5.42 -4.35
C GLN A 82 -37.01 -4.84 -5.72
N GLN A 83 -36.30 -5.18 -6.80
CA GLN A 83 -36.71 -4.80 -8.16
C GLN A 83 -37.72 -5.79 -8.74
N SER A 84 -37.58 -7.10 -8.47
CA SER A 84 -38.53 -8.12 -8.92
C SER A 84 -39.89 -8.04 -8.23
N GLN A 85 -39.96 -7.54 -6.99
CA GLN A 85 -41.23 -7.30 -6.28
C GLN A 85 -41.91 -5.97 -6.62
N ARG A 86 -41.25 -5.10 -7.40
CA ARG A 86 -41.80 -3.79 -7.84
C ARG A 86 -42.27 -3.77 -9.28
N GLN A 87 -42.18 -4.89 -10.01
CA GLN A 87 -42.77 -5.02 -11.34
C GLN A 87 -44.18 -5.60 -11.19
N PRO A 88 -45.24 -4.85 -11.56
CA PRO A 88 -46.63 -5.31 -11.52
C PRO A 88 -46.95 -6.34 -12.62
#